data_AF-A0A495J667-F1
#
_entry.id   AF-A0A495J667-F1
#
_cell.length_a   1.000
_cell.length_b   1.000
_cell.length_c   1.000
_cell.angle_alpha   90.00
_cell.angle_beta   90.00
_cell.angle_gamma   90.00
#
_symmetry.space_group_name_H-M   'P 1'
#
loop_
_entity.id
_entity.type
_entity.pdbx_description
1 polymer ?
#
loop_
_entity_poly.entity_id
_entity_poly.type
_entity_poly.pdbx_seq_one_letter_code
_entity_poly.pdbx_strand_id
1 'polypeptide(L)' 'MASTTYSVDQIRQIYSVLPSHVNERLKKGDKVYTDDKSIDQLKNIFVACGIVYDQKTTDVAGLNVHEITIS' A
#
# COMPACT_ATOMS: atom_id res chain seq x y z
N MET A 1 -12.66 -5.32 14.28
CA MET A 1 -12.59 -5.07 12.82
C MET A 1 -11.35 -5.77 12.30
N ALA A 2 -11.47 -6.62 11.28
CA ALA A 2 -10.32 -7.28 10.68
C ALA A 2 -9.61 -6.30 9.74
N SER A 3 -8.32 -6.06 9.95
CA SER A 3 -7.47 -5.34 9.00
C SER A 3 -7.26 -6.20 7.76
N THR A 4 -7.46 -5.63 6.58
CA THR A 4 -7.21 -6.33 5.32
C THR A 4 -5.78 -6.04 4.88
N THR A 5 -5.08 -7.10 4.49
CA THR A 5 -3.74 -6.99 3.93
C THR A 5 -3.84 -6.98 2.41
N TYR A 6 -3.36 -5.91 1.79
CA TYR A 6 -3.28 -5.78 0.34
C TYR A 6 -1.85 -5.96 -0.16
N SER A 7 -1.71 -6.43 -1.39
CA SER A 7 -0.44 -6.40 -2.13
C SER A 7 -0.40 -5.23 -3.10
N VAL A 8 0.79 -4.78 -3.50
CA VAL A 8 0.94 -3.70 -4.49
C VAL A 8 0.19 -3.99 -5.78
N ASP A 9 0.21 -5.25 -6.24
CA ASP A 9 -0.49 -5.66 -7.46
C ASP A 9 -2.00 -5.42 -7.35
N GLN A 10 -2.61 -5.72 -6.20
CA GLN A 10 -4.02 -5.42 -5.96
C GLN A 10 -4.30 -3.92 -5.98
N ILE A 11 -3.46 -3.12 -5.32
CA ILE A 11 -3.59 -1.66 -5.31
C ILE A 11 -3.48 -1.10 -6.73
N ARG A 12 -2.54 -1.62 -7.51
CA ARG A 12 -2.30 -1.25 -8.89
C ARG A 12 -3.47 -1.62 -9.79
N GLN A 13 -4.07 -2.80 -9.62
CA GLN A 13 -5.28 -3.19 -10.33
C GLN A 13 -6.44 -2.24 -10.04
N ILE A 14 -6.63 -1.86 -8.76
CA ILE A 14 -7.67 -0.91 -8.38
C ILE A 14 -7.40 0.45 -9.01
N TYR A 15 -6.18 0.95 -8.90
CA TYR A 15 -5.76 2.23 -9.47
C TYR A 15 -5.89 2.27 -11.00
N SER A 16 -5.59 1.17 -11.69
CA SER A 16 -5.71 1.06 -13.14
C SER A 16 -7.15 1.11 -13.63
N VAL A 17 -8.12 0.75 -12.80
CA VAL A 17 -9.55 0.92 -13.10
C VAL A 17 -9.95 2.35 -12.80
N LEU A 18 -9.73 2.81 -11.56
CA LEU A 18 -10.04 4.16 -11.15
C LEU A 18 -9.26 4.55 -9.88
N PRO A 19 -8.52 5.67 -9.87
CA PRO A 19 -7.79 6.14 -8.69
C PRO A 19 -8.69 6.34 -7.46
N SER A 20 -9.94 6.78 -7.66
CA SER A 20 -10.90 7.03 -6.58
C SER A 20 -11.26 5.76 -5.79
N HIS A 21 -11.31 4.59 -6.45
CA HIS A 21 -11.63 3.32 -5.81
C HIS A 21 -10.55 2.87 -4.83
N VAL A 22 -9.30 3.32 -5.01
CA VAL A 22 -8.20 3.00 -4.10
C VAL A 22 -8.50 3.55 -2.71
N ASN A 23 -9.00 4.80 -2.64
CA ASN A 23 -9.36 5.47 -1.40
C ASN A 23 -10.65 4.89 -0.78
N GLU A 24 -11.57 4.36 -1.61
CA GLU A 24 -12.78 3.68 -1.11
C GLU A 24 -12.48 2.28 -0.56
N ARG A 25 -11.51 1.56 -1.15
CA ARG A 25 -11.13 0.21 -0.71
C ARG A 25 -10.18 0.23 0.47
N LEU A 26 -9.19 1.11 0.47
CA LEU A 26 -8.23 1.22 1.55
C LEU A 26 -8.87 1.95 2.71
N LYS A 27 -9.08 1.22 3.80
CA LYS A 27 -9.59 1.77 5.04
C LYS A 27 -8.45 1.99 6.02
N LYS A 28 -8.65 2.93 6.93
CA LYS A 28 -7.75 3.17 8.06
C LYS A 28 -7.49 1.88 8.81
N GLY A 29 -6.21 1.54 9.00
CA GLY A 29 -5.75 0.31 9.64
C GLY A 29 -5.53 -0.87 8.68
N ASP A 30 -5.79 -0.71 7.39
CA ASP A 30 -5.35 -1.68 6.37
C ASP A 30 -3.84 -1.61 6.18
N LYS A 31 -3.27 -2.75 5.82
CA LYS A 31 -1.83 -2.91 5.63
C LYS A 31 -1.52 -3.28 4.19
N VAL A 32 -0.44 -2.74 3.65
CA VAL A 32 0.08 -3.09 2.34
C VAL A 32 1.53 -3.51 2.49
N TYR A 33 1.86 -4.72 2.07
CA TYR A 33 3.25 -5.18 2.07
C TYR A 33 3.82 -5.06 0.66
N THR A 34 5.02 -4.50 0.59
CA THR A 34 5.73 -4.30 -0.66
C THR A 34 7.22 -4.51 -0.47
N ASP A 35 7.89 -4.97 -1.52
CA ASP A 35 9.34 -4.98 -1.62
C ASP A 35 9.87 -3.61 -2.09
N ASP A 36 11.18 -3.43 -2.01
CA ASP A 36 11.92 -2.22 -2.38
C ASP A 36 11.76 -1.83 -3.87
N LYS A 37 11.43 -2.77 -4.77
CA LYS A 37 11.21 -2.44 -6.19
C LYS A 37 9.83 -1.88 -6.46
N SER A 38 8.86 -2.27 -5.63
CA SER A 38 7.44 -1.97 -5.82
C SER A 38 6.99 -0.77 -4.96
N ILE A 39 7.78 -0.39 -3.95
CA ILE A 39 7.45 0.70 -3.01
C ILE A 39 7.31 2.06 -3.70
N ASP A 40 8.19 2.41 -4.64
CA ASP A 40 8.12 3.71 -5.34
C ASP A 40 6.83 3.88 -6.15
N GLN A 41 6.37 2.81 -6.79
CA GLN A 41 5.09 2.83 -7.51
C GLN A 41 3.92 2.99 -6.55
N LEU A 42 3.94 2.26 -5.43
CA LEU A 42 2.91 2.34 -4.41
C LEU A 42 2.82 3.73 -3.79
N LYS A 43 3.98 4.34 -3.47
CA LYS A 43 4.06 5.71 -2.96
C LYS A 43 3.45 6.71 -3.92
N ASN A 44 3.78 6.61 -5.21
CA ASN A 44 3.21 7.49 -6.24
C ASN A 44 1.69 7.37 -6.31
N ILE A 45 1.15 6.14 -6.24
CA ILE A 45 -0.30 5.91 -6.20
C ILE A 45 -0.92 6.56 -4.97
N PHE A 46 -0.36 6.33 -3.78
CA PHE A 46 -0.91 6.91 -2.54
C PHE A 46 -0.86 8.43 -2.53
N VAL A 47 0.23 9.04 -3.01
CA VAL A 47 0.34 10.49 -3.16
C VAL A 47 -0.68 11.01 -4.16
N ALA A 48 -0.84 10.35 -5.32
CA ALA A 48 -1.84 10.73 -6.32
C ALA A 48 -3.28 10.61 -5.82
N CYS A 49 -3.56 9.61 -4.97
CA CYS A 49 -4.86 9.39 -4.35
C CYS A 49 -5.10 10.21 -3.06
N GLY A 50 -4.08 10.94 -2.57
CA GLY A 50 -4.17 11.70 -1.32
C GLY A 50 -4.30 10.83 -0.06
N ILE A 51 -3.73 9.62 -0.08
CA ILE A 51 -3.81 8.65 1.00
C ILE A 51 -2.71 8.91 2.01
N VAL A 52 -3.10 9.05 3.28
CA VAL A 52 -2.16 9.18 4.40
C VAL A 52 -1.80 7.77 4.88
N TYR A 53 -0.51 7.48 4.93
CA TYR A 53 -0.01 6.18 5.34
C TYR A 53 1.26 6.31 6.17
N ASP A 54 1.48 5.32 7.02
CA ASP A 54 2.70 5.12 7.79
C ASP A 54 3.53 4.00 7.12
N GLN A 55 4.84 4.19 6.98
CA GLN A 55 5.73 3.19 6.40
C GLN A 55 6.66 2.64 7.47
N LYS A 56 6.75 1.31 7.54
CA LYS A 56 7.76 0.57 8.30
C LYS A 56 8.53 -0.33 7.37
N THR A 57 9.85 -0.36 7.52
CA THR A 57 10.71 -1.30 6.78
C THR A 57 11.22 -2.34 7.76
N THR A 58 11.05 -3.62 7.40
CA THR A 58 11.50 -4.76 8.17
C THR A 58 12.41 -5.60 7.29
N ASP A 59 13.62 -5.87 7.78
CA ASP A 59 14.51 -6.85 7.15
C ASP A 59 14.08 -8.25 7.58
N VAL A 60 13.70 -9.09 6.61
CA VAL A 60 13.35 -10.49 6.85
C VAL A 60 14.19 -11.35 5.92
N ALA A 61 15.14 -12.09 6.50
CA ALA A 61 15.99 -13.03 5.75
C ALA A 61 16.74 -12.37 4.57
N GLY A 62 17.20 -11.13 4.72
CA GLY A 62 17.90 -10.37 3.67
C GLY A 62 17.00 -9.77 2.59
N LEU A 63 15.68 -9.75 2.82
CA LEU A 63 14.72 -9.01 2.02
C LEU A 63 14.23 -7.80 2.79
N ASN A 64 14.41 -6.61 2.19
CA ASN A 64 13.78 -5.38 2.67
C ASN A 64 12.30 -5.41 2.32
N VAL A 65 11.46 -5.65 3.33
CA VAL A 65 10.00 -5.63 3.20
C VAL A 65 9.48 -4.34 3.82
N HIS A 66 8.73 -3.56 3.06
CA HIS A 66 8.03 -2.38 3.55
C HIS A 66 6.57 -2.74 3.88
N GLU A 67 6.22 -2.58 5.15
CA GLU A 67 4.85 -2.57 5.64
C GLU A 67 4.31 -1.14 5.62
N ILE A 68 3.29 -0.89 4.81
CA ILE A 68 2.57 0.37 4.76
C ILE A 68 1.25 0.22 5.51
N THR A 69 0.96 1.09 6.47
CA THR A 69 -0.31 1.09 7.20
C THR A 69 -1.10 2.35 6.89
N ILE A 70 -2.34 2.23 6.44
CA ILE A 70 -3.20 3.37 6.11
C ILE A 70 -3.71 4.04 7.39
N SER A 71 -3.63 5.37 7.48
CA SER A 71 -3.90 6.18 8.69
C SER A 71 -5.20 6.97 8.67
#